data_AF-A0A0C9ZT24-F1
#
_entry.id   AF-A0A0C9ZT24-F1
#
_cell.length_a   1.000
_cell.length_b   1.000
_cell.length_c   1.000
_cell.angle_alpha   90.00
_cell.angle_beta   90.00
_cell.angle_gamma   90.00
#
_symmetry.space_group_name_H-M   'P 1'
#
loop_
_entity.id
_entity.type
_entity.pdbx_description
1 polymer ?
#
loop_
_entity_poly.entity_id
_entity_poly.type
_entity_poly.pdbx_seq_one_letter_code
_entity_poly.pdbx_strand_id
1 'polypeptide(L)' 'EGDDGEDKELYCFCQKLSYGEMIACDNAGCQFQWFHLPCVNLKQPLPERWYCSECTKQGMGATSAPGRKGRKK' A
#
# COMPACT_ATOMS: atom_id res chain seq x y z
N GLU A 1 -1.53 -26.23 -25.91
CA GLU A 1 -2.20 -25.01 -25.41
C GLU A 1 -2.33 -25.05 -23.88
N GLY A 2 -2.33 -23.87 -23.25
CA GLY A 2 -2.43 -23.66 -21.80
C GLY A 2 -1.89 -22.28 -21.46
N ASP A 3 -2.71 -21.26 -21.65
CA ASP A 3 -2.42 -19.86 -21.35
C ASP A 3 -2.43 -19.66 -19.82
N ASP A 4 -1.27 -19.77 -19.16
CA ASP A 4 -1.07 -19.40 -17.74
C ASP A 4 -0.94 -17.86 -17.62
N GLY A 5 -1.97 -17.14 -18.09
CA GLY A 5 -2.06 -15.68 -18.16
C GLY A 5 -2.74 -15.00 -16.96
N GLU A 6 -3.31 -15.75 -16.03
CA GLU A 6 -4.00 -15.28 -14.82
C GLU A 6 -3.24 -15.92 -13.65
N ASP A 7 -2.72 -15.31 -12.59
CA ASP A 7 -3.25 -14.25 -11.73
C ASP A 7 -2.10 -13.45 -11.06
N LYS A 8 -0.96 -13.21 -11.74
CA LYS A 8 0.23 -12.57 -11.12
C LYS A 8 0.14 -11.05 -11.00
N GLU A 9 -0.98 -10.52 -10.54
CA GLU A 9 -1.03 -9.11 -10.13
C GLU A 9 -0.13 -8.95 -8.87
N LEU A 10 0.98 -8.23 -9.05
CA LEU A 10 1.97 -8.04 -8.00
C LEU A 10 1.53 -6.88 -7.10
N TYR A 11 1.05 -7.22 -5.92
CA TYR A 11 0.65 -6.26 -4.90
C TYR A 11 1.71 -6.15 -3.80
N CYS A 12 1.51 -5.16 -2.91
CA CYS A 12 2.43 -4.82 -1.83
C CYS A 12 3.82 -4.37 -2.33
N PHE A 13 4.61 -3.77 -1.44
CA PHE A 13 6.01 -3.45 -1.74
C PHE A 13 6.88 -4.69 -1.97
N CYS A 14 6.39 -5.88 -1.59
CA CYS A 14 7.09 -7.14 -1.83
C CYS A 14 6.95 -7.65 -3.27
N GLN A 15 6.11 -7.01 -4.11
CA GLN A 15 5.86 -7.41 -5.50
C GLN A 15 5.55 -8.91 -5.59
N LYS A 16 4.60 -9.35 -4.76
CA LYS A 16 4.14 -10.74 -4.73
C LYS A 16 2.65 -10.79 -5.03
N LEU A 17 2.23 -11.94 -5.54
CA LEU A 17 0.84 -12.35 -5.68
C LEU A 17 0.04 -12.04 -4.41
N SER A 18 -1.24 -11.69 -4.56
CA SER A 18 -2.17 -11.68 -3.43
C SER A 18 -2.29 -13.08 -2.83
N TYR A 19 -1.93 -13.23 -1.56
CA TYR A 19 -2.16 -14.48 -0.83
C TYR A 19 -2.70 -14.20 0.57
N GLY A 20 -3.74 -14.93 0.97
CA GLY A 20 -4.34 -14.85 2.31
C GLY A 20 -5.02 -13.50 2.58
N GLU A 21 -4.80 -12.96 3.78
CA GLU A 21 -5.41 -11.69 4.22
C GLU A 21 -4.61 -10.47 3.72
N MET A 22 -5.33 -9.51 3.15
CA MET A 22 -4.78 -8.24 2.65
C MET A 22 -5.55 -7.06 3.24
N ILE A 23 -4.88 -5.91 3.29
CA ILE A 23 -5.46 -4.65 3.73
C ILE A 23 -5.20 -3.55 2.69
N ALA A 24 -6.21 -2.72 2.46
CA ALA A 24 -6.11 -1.54 1.62
C ALA A 24 -5.64 -0.32 2.43
N CYS A 25 -4.73 0.46 1.85
CA CYS A 25 -4.25 1.71 2.36
C CYS A 25 -5.24 2.82 2.00
N ASP A 26 -5.75 3.54 3.01
CA ASP A 26 -6.74 4.61 2.87
C ASP A 26 -6.18 5.87 2.14
N ASN A 27 -4.85 5.95 2.00
CA ASN A 27 -4.24 7.01 1.21
C ASN A 27 -4.48 6.82 -0.30
N ALA A 28 -5.27 7.71 -0.90
CA ALA A 28 -5.51 7.77 -2.35
C ALA A 28 -4.23 8.02 -3.18
N GLY A 29 -3.16 8.55 -2.58
CA GLY A 29 -1.85 8.71 -3.22
C GLY A 29 -0.93 7.49 -3.11
N CYS A 30 -1.41 6.36 -2.58
CA CYS A 30 -0.59 5.17 -2.41
C CYS A 30 -0.46 4.41 -3.74
N GLN A 31 0.78 4.13 -4.18
CA GLN A 31 1.02 3.47 -5.46
C GLN A 31 0.53 2.01 -5.52
N PHE A 32 0.56 1.30 -4.39
CA PHE A 32 0.22 -0.13 -4.34
C PHE A 32 -1.19 -0.38 -3.84
N GLN A 33 -1.73 0.51 -2.99
CA GLN A 33 -3.02 0.44 -2.28
C GLN A 33 -3.24 -0.85 -1.46
N TRP A 34 -2.91 -2.04 -1.94
CA TRP A 34 -3.09 -3.33 -1.29
C TRP A 34 -1.79 -3.87 -0.71
N PHE A 35 -1.85 -4.35 0.52
CA PHE A 35 -0.71 -4.89 1.26
C PHE A 35 -1.08 -6.16 2.01
N HIS A 36 -0.16 -7.11 2.09
CA HIS A 36 -0.34 -8.31 2.89
C HIS A 36 -0.22 -7.97 4.38
N LEU A 37 -1.13 -8.49 5.21
CA LEU A 37 -1.07 -8.36 6.68
C LEU A 37 0.31 -8.72 7.26
N PRO A 38 0.96 -9.85 6.89
CA PRO A 38 2.29 -10.18 7.39
C PRO A 38 3.39 -9.22 6.91
N CYS A 39 3.26 -8.65 5.71
CA CYS A 39 4.24 -7.68 5.20
C CYS A 39 4.24 -6.37 6.00
N VAL A 40 3.08 -6.01 6.56
CA VAL A 40 2.92 -4.78 7.36
C VAL A 40 2.76 -5.07 8.85
N ASN A 41 2.96 -6.33 9.23
CA ASN A 41 2.86 -6.84 10.60
C ASN A 41 1.58 -6.37 11.33
N LEU A 42 0.46 -6.36 10.60
CA LEU A 42 -0.84 -6.06 11.16
C LEU A 42 -1.43 -7.31 11.82
N LYS A 43 -2.10 -7.09 12.94
CA LYS A 43 -2.87 -8.12 13.65
C LYS A 43 -4.33 -7.70 13.69
N GLN A 44 -5.23 -8.66 13.58
CA GLN A 44 -6.66 -8.42 13.78
C GLN A 44 -6.93 -7.97 15.23
N PRO A 45 -7.92 -7.10 15.47
CA PRO A 45 -8.89 -6.54 14.53
C PRO A 45 -8.28 -5.47 13.61
N LEU A 46 -8.60 -5.53 12.31
CA LEU A 46 -8.12 -4.50 11.38
C LEU A 46 -8.83 -3.17 11.70
N PRO A 47 -8.08 -2.06 11.80
CA PRO A 47 -8.69 -0.75 11.98
C PRO A 47 -9.50 -0.36 10.73
N GLU A 48 -10.58 0.40 10.93
CA GLU A 48 -11.41 0.93 9.84
C GLU A 48 -10.61 1.77 8.82
N ARG A 49 -9.56 2.46 9.29
CA ARG A 49 -8.64 3.23 8.46
C ARG A 49 -7.22 2.79 8.76
N TRP A 50 -6.51 2.43 7.70
CA TRP A 50 -5.11 2.02 7.80
C TRP A 50 -4.28 2.65 6.71
N TYR A 51 -3.05 2.99 7.07
CA TYR A 51 -2.07 3.56 6.16
C TYR A 51 -0.83 2.67 6.15
N CYS A 52 -0.28 2.41 4.96
CA CYS A 52 0.95 1.62 4.84
C CYS A 52 2.14 2.36 5.46
N SER A 53 3.20 1.62 5.79
CA SER A 53 4.39 2.20 6.44
C SER A 53 4.98 3.39 5.68
N GLU A 54 4.91 3.37 4.35
CA GLU A 54 5.34 4.50 3.51
C GLU A 54 4.39 5.70 3.64
N CYS A 55 3.10 5.45 3.75
CA CYS A 55 2.11 6.51 3.94
C CYS A 55 2.21 7.16 5.32
N THR A 56 2.41 6.33 6.34
CA THR A 56 2.63 6.77 7.72
C THR A 56 3.94 7.55 7.86
N LYS A 57 5.04 7.09 7.24
CA LYS A 57 6.33 7.82 7.23
C LYS A 57 6.24 9.18 6.51
N GLN A 58 5.41 9.27 5.47
CA GLN A 58 5.19 10.52 4.75
C GLN A 58 4.33 11.54 5.52
N GLY A 59 3.87 11.21 6.74
CA GLY A 59 3.13 12.15 7.59
C GLY A 59 1.65 12.27 7.24
N MET A 60 1.08 11.32 6.49
CA MET A 60 -0.34 11.33 6.10
C MET A 60 -1.31 11.01 7.26
N GLY A 61 -0.84 11.11 8.51
CA GLY A 61 -1.65 11.07 9.74
C GLY A 61 -1.66 12.39 10.53
N ALA A 62 -0.99 13.44 10.07
CA ALA A 62 -1.02 14.75 10.72
C ALA A 62 -1.05 15.86 9.66
N THR A 63 -2.10 16.67 9.71
CA THR A 63 -2.31 17.89 8.94
C THR A 63 -1.01 18.67 8.67
N SER A 64 -0.41 18.53 7.48
CA SER A 64 0.57 19.49 6.95
C SER A 64 0.92 19.24 5.49
N ALA A 65 0.35 20.10 4.65
CA ALA A 65 0.88 20.72 3.43
C ALA A 65 1.54 19.84 2.34
N PRO A 66 1.15 20.02 1.06
CA PRO A 66 1.85 19.37 -0.04
C PRO A 66 3.31 19.83 -0.05
N GLY A 67 4.21 18.86 0.14
CA GLY A 67 5.62 18.98 -0.13
C GLY A 67 5.80 19.51 -1.55
N ARG A 68 6.18 20.78 -1.62
CA ARG A 68 6.52 21.51 -2.84
C ARG A 68 7.77 20.84 -3.42
N LYS A 69 7.57 19.90 -4.34
CA LYS A 69 8.64 19.41 -5.22
C LYS A 69 9.10 20.59 -6.07
N GLY A 70 10.28 21.09 -5.72
CA GLY A 70 10.83 22.32 -6.25
C GLY A 70 11.33 22.24 -7.68
N ARG A 71 11.57 23.44 -8.22
CA ARG A 71 12.79 23.86 -8.89
C ARG A 71 13.23 23.08 -10.13
N LYS A 72 13.12 23.73 -11.30
CA LYS A 72 13.99 23.75 -12.52
C LYS A 72 13.09 23.99 -13.75
N LYS A 73 13.30 24.92 -14.68
CA LYS A 73 14.40 25.84 -15.02
C LYS A 73 13.82 27.21 -15.37
#